data_AF-A0A7R9AFV5-F1
#
_entry.id   AF-A0A7R9AFV5-F1
#
_cell.length_a   1.000
_cell.length_b   1.000
_cell.length_c   1.000
_cell.angle_alpha   90.00
_cell.angle_beta   90.00
_cell.angle_gamma   90.00
#
_symmetry.space_group_name_H-M   'P 1'
#
loop_
_entity.id
_entity.type
_entity.pdbx_description
1 polymer ?
#
loop_
_entity_poly.entity_id
_entity_poly.type
_entity_poly.pdbx_seq_one_letter_code
_entity_poly.pdbx_strand_id
1 'polypeptide(L)'
;MTRVSGLAGLPNLQVLDLHSNQVSSLAGLENHANLRVVNLAGNRISCIQGLENLPRLVELNLRRNKIKSSETPLPSLPLLQRLYLSHNLIRR
;
A
#
# COMPACT_ATOMS: atom_id res chain seq x y z
N MET A 1 6.13 9.31 -12.65
CA MET A 1 6.33 9.40 -11.19
C MET A 1 5.03 9.92 -10.61
N THR A 2 4.32 9.11 -9.83
CA THR A 2 3.04 9.54 -9.25
C THR A 2 3.01 9.01 -7.82
N ARG A 3 3.10 9.92 -6.85
CA ARG A 3 2.97 9.63 -5.41
C ARG A 3 1.50 9.74 -5.02
N VAL A 4 1.12 9.18 -3.87
CA VAL A 4 -0.17 9.44 -3.27
C VAL A 4 -0.13 10.81 -2.59
N SER A 5 -1.00 11.73 -2.99
CA SER A 5 -1.05 13.08 -2.41
C SER A 5 -2.50 13.59 -2.33
N GLY A 6 -2.72 14.72 -1.64
CA GLY A 6 -4.05 15.31 -1.49
C GLY A 6 -4.94 14.66 -0.44
N LEU A 7 -4.49 13.59 0.22
CA LEU A 7 -5.28 12.89 1.22
C LEU A 7 -5.25 13.55 2.61
N ALA A 8 -4.39 14.56 2.85
CA ALA A 8 -4.22 15.16 4.18
C ALA A 8 -5.51 15.76 4.77
N GLY A 9 -6.44 16.21 3.92
CA GLY A 9 -7.76 16.71 4.34
C GLY A 9 -8.80 15.61 4.67
N LEU A 10 -8.42 14.34 4.60
CA LEU A 10 -9.31 13.19 4.79
C LEU A 10 -8.92 12.35 6.01
N PRO A 11 -8.97 12.89 7.24
CA PRO A 11 -8.47 12.21 8.45
C PRO A 11 -9.22 10.92 8.79
N ASN A 12 -10.45 10.78 8.31
CA ASN A 12 -11.32 9.62 8.57
C ASN A 12 -11.36 8.64 7.38
N LEU A 13 -10.46 8.75 6.40
CA LEU A 13 -10.44 7.85 5.26
C LEU A 13 -10.21 6.40 5.72
N GLN A 14 -11.16 5.52 5.40
CA GLN A 14 -11.10 4.11 5.76
C GLN A 14 -10.80 3.19 4.57
N VAL A 15 -11.21 3.60 3.37
CA VAL A 15 -11.03 2.83 2.14
C VAL A 15 -10.36 3.73 1.12
N LEU A 16 -9.26 3.25 0.54
CA LEU A 16 -8.57 3.90 -0.56
C LEU A 16 -8.47 2.91 -1.72
N ASP A 17 -9.08 3.26 -2.85
CA ASP A 17 -8.95 2.53 -4.10
C ASP A 17 -8.22 3.39 -5.14
N LEU A 18 -7.04 2.92 -5.54
CA LEU A 18 -6.20 3.49 -6.58
C LEU A 18 -5.82 2.40 -7.59
N HIS A 19 -6.69 1.42 -7.82
CA HIS A 19 -6.49 0.37 -8.81
C HIS A 19 -6.18 0.94 -10.21
N SER A 20 -5.28 0.28 -10.94
CA SER A 20 -4.94 0.59 -12.34
C SER A 20 -4.48 2.04 -12.57
N ASN A 21 -3.65 2.55 -11.65
CA ASN A 21 -3.01 3.85 -11.77
C ASN A 21 -1.51 3.73 -12.07
N GLN A 22 -0.78 4.85 -11.95
CA GLN A 22 0.67 4.90 -12.15
C GLN A 22 1.44 5.15 -10.85
N VAL A 23 0.85 4.80 -9.70
CA VAL A 23 1.46 5.01 -8.39
C VAL A 23 2.77 4.24 -8.30
N SER A 24 3.84 4.90 -7.88
CA SER A 24 5.17 4.30 -7.75
C SER A 24 5.74 4.39 -6.33
N SER A 25 5.06 5.10 -5.43
CA SER A 25 5.48 5.31 -4.04
C SER A 25 4.26 5.50 -3.16
N LEU A 26 4.30 4.89 -1.98
CA LEU A 26 3.24 4.96 -0.96
C LEU A 26 3.42 6.13 0.01
N ALA A 27 4.44 6.96 -0.21
CA ALA A 27 4.62 8.19 0.54
C ALA A 27 3.35 9.05 0.43
N GLY A 28 2.87 9.56 1.56
CA GLY A 28 1.62 10.29 1.71
C GLY A 28 0.49 9.52 2.39
N LEU A 29 0.66 8.21 2.66
CA LEU A 29 -0.31 7.39 3.42
C LEU A 29 -0.05 7.39 4.93
N GLU A 30 1.08 7.91 5.40
CA GLU A 30 1.57 7.74 6.78
C GLU A 30 0.64 8.37 7.83
N ASN A 31 -0.18 9.33 7.42
CA ASN A 31 -1.09 10.06 8.31
C ASN A 31 -2.51 9.48 8.33
N HIS A 32 -2.81 8.45 7.53
CA HIS A 32 -4.15 7.87 7.41
C HIS A 32 -4.34 6.65 8.29
N ALA A 33 -4.12 6.82 9.60
CA ALA A 33 -4.19 5.74 10.60
C ALA A 33 -5.57 5.02 10.68
N ASN A 34 -6.60 5.59 10.05
CA ASN A 34 -7.94 5.01 9.95
C ASN A 34 -8.15 4.10 8.72
N LEU A 35 -7.18 3.98 7.82
CA LEU A 35 -7.28 3.09 6.66
C LEU A 35 -7.42 1.63 7.11
N ARG A 36 -8.42 0.97 6.54
CA ARG A 36 -8.75 -0.44 6.76
C ARG A 36 -8.56 -1.26 5.50
N VAL A 37 -8.85 -0.68 4.34
CA VAL A 37 -8.75 -1.34 3.04
C VAL A 37 -8.00 -0.43 2.08
N VAL A 38 -6.92 -0.96 1.51
CA VAL A 38 -6.12 -0.25 0.50
C VAL A 38 -5.97 -1.13 -0.74
N ASN A 39 -6.52 -0.66 -1.87
CA ASN A 39 -6.40 -1.30 -3.16
C ASN A 39 -5.44 -0.52 -4.06
N LEU A 40 -4.26 -1.10 -4.31
CA LEU A 40 -3.19 -0.56 -5.13
C LEU A 40 -2.83 -1.52 -6.27
N ALA A 41 -3.73 -2.43 -6.64
CA ALA A 41 -3.47 -3.40 -7.69
C ALA A 41 -3.26 -2.74 -9.06
N GLY A 42 -2.29 -3.21 -9.84
CA GLY A 42 -2.04 -2.67 -11.19
C GLY A 42 -1.33 -1.33 -11.20
N ASN A 43 -0.42 -1.10 -10.26
CA ASN A 43 0.40 0.10 -10.17
C ASN A 43 1.88 -0.21 -10.50
N ARG A 44 2.80 0.70 -10.16
CA ARG A 44 4.25 0.60 -10.44
C ARG A 44 5.08 0.61 -9.15
N ILE A 45 4.52 0.13 -8.04
CA ILE A 45 5.15 0.13 -6.72
C ILE A 45 6.28 -0.90 -6.68
N SER A 46 7.47 -0.49 -6.25
CA SER A 46 8.63 -1.38 -6.07
C SER A 46 9.07 -1.56 -4.62
N CYS A 47 8.74 -0.59 -3.75
CA CYS A 47 8.96 -0.65 -2.31
C CYS A 47 7.66 -0.29 -1.55
N ILE A 48 7.53 -0.80 -0.34
CA ILE A 48 6.33 -0.63 0.50
C ILE A 48 6.53 0.33 1.68
N GLN A 49 7.55 1.18 1.59
CA GLN A 49 7.77 2.27 2.55
C GLN A 49 6.60 3.27 2.49
N GLY A 50 6.04 3.63 3.65
CA GLY A 50 4.84 4.47 3.80
C GLY A 50 3.63 3.74 4.41
N LEU A 51 3.76 2.44 4.71
CA LEU A 51 2.71 1.63 5.37
C LEU A 51 2.91 1.49 6.89
N GLU A 52 4.01 2.02 7.44
CA GLU A 52 4.45 1.79 8.82
C GLU A 52 3.43 2.26 9.87
N ASN A 53 2.63 3.27 9.54
CA ASN A 53 1.69 3.92 10.45
C ASN A 53 0.22 3.62 10.11
N LEU A 54 -0.07 2.43 9.60
CA LEU A 54 -1.43 1.98 9.27
C LEU A 54 -1.91 0.86 10.23
N PRO A 55 -2.06 1.13 11.54
CA PRO A 55 -2.32 0.10 12.55
C PRO A 55 -3.69 -0.58 12.38
N ARG A 56 -4.61 0.05 11.64
CA ARG A 56 -5.97 -0.44 11.39
C ARG A 56 -6.14 -1.16 10.06
N LEU A 57 -5.06 -1.34 9.29
CA LEU A 57 -5.14 -1.95 7.97
C LEU A 57 -5.47 -3.44 8.09
N VAL A 58 -6.59 -3.84 7.47
CA VAL A 58 -7.10 -5.21 7.46
C VAL A 58 -6.84 -5.89 6.13
N GLU A 59 -6.92 -5.13 5.04
CA GLU A 59 -6.72 -5.63 3.67
C GLU A 59 -5.80 -4.71 2.86
N LEU A 60 -4.80 -5.32 2.24
CA LEU A 60 -3.85 -4.67 1.35
C LEU A 60 -3.72 -5.46 0.05
N ASN A 61 -4.15 -4.84 -1.06
CA ASN A 61 -4.01 -5.41 -2.39
C ASN A 61 -2.89 -4.72 -3.17
N LEU A 62 -1.80 -5.44 -3.38
CA LEU A 62 -0.61 -5.00 -4.12
C LEU A 62 -0.36 -5.86 -5.37
N ARG A 63 -1.39 -6.58 -5.87
CA ARG A 63 -1.24 -7.42 -7.08
C ARG A 63 -0.76 -6.60 -8.28
N ARG A 64 -0.04 -7.22 -9.21
CA ARG A 64 0.41 -6.57 -10.46
C ARG A 64 1.17 -5.27 -10.19
N ASN A 65 2.20 -5.35 -9.36
CA ASN A 65 3.16 -4.29 -9.08
C ASN A 65 4.59 -4.78 -9.39
N LYS A 66 5.62 -4.07 -8.92
CA LYS A 66 7.04 -4.37 -9.17
C LYS A 66 7.83 -4.65 -7.88
N ILE A 67 7.16 -5.13 -6.83
CA ILE A 67 7.77 -5.36 -5.51
C ILE A 67 8.76 -6.52 -5.58
N LYS A 68 9.96 -6.34 -5.04
CA LYS A 68 11.00 -7.37 -4.98
C LYS A 68 11.20 -7.86 -3.53
N SER A 69 11.47 -9.15 -3.35
CA SER A 69 11.68 -9.76 -2.01
C SER A 69 12.82 -9.11 -1.21
N SER A 70 13.85 -8.58 -1.89
CA SER A 70 15.08 -8.07 -1.28
C SER A 70 15.00 -6.63 -0.79
N GLU A 71 13.99 -5.85 -1.19
CA GLU A 71 14.03 -4.39 -1.02
C GLU A 71 13.16 -3.86 0.12
N THR A 72 12.29 -4.66 0.75
CA THR A 72 11.53 -4.16 1.92
C THR A 72 10.87 -5.27 2.74
N PRO A 73 11.20 -5.42 4.05
CA PRO A 73 10.36 -6.16 4.97
C PRO A 73 8.97 -5.51 5.04
N LEU A 74 7.91 -6.33 5.15
CA LEU A 74 6.59 -5.81 5.50
C LEU A 74 6.66 -5.16 6.89
N PRO A 75 6.16 -3.92 7.07
CA PRO A 75 6.07 -3.34 8.40
C PRO A 75 5.11 -4.16 9.26
N SER A 76 5.21 -4.00 10.59
CA SER A 76 4.26 -4.61 11.51
C SER A 76 2.87 -4.03 11.27
N LEU A 77 1.96 -4.86 10.75
CA LEU A 77 0.57 -4.52 10.49
C LEU A 77 -0.31 -5.47 11.32
N PRO A 78 -0.55 -5.16 12.61
CA PRO A 78 -1.06 -6.14 13.59
C PRO A 78 -2.47 -6.65 13.29
N LEU A 79 -3.25 -5.90 12.49
CA LEU A 79 -4.62 -6.26 12.12
C LEU A 79 -4.74 -6.77 10.67
N LEU A 80 -3.62 -6.92 9.95
CA LEU A 80 -3.66 -7.33 8.54
C LEU A 80 -4.10 -8.80 8.43
N GLN A 81 -5.22 -9.01 7.76
CA GLN A 81 -5.80 -10.34 7.56
C GLN A 81 -5.66 -10.80 6.10
N ARG A 82 -5.63 -9.86 5.16
CA ARG A 82 -5.60 -10.14 3.72
C ARG A 82 -4.49 -9.36 3.04
N LEU A 83 -3.54 -10.09 2.47
CA LEU A 83 -2.41 -9.53 1.73
C LEU A 83 -2.31 -10.20 0.36
N TYR A 84 -2.45 -9.41 -0.71
CA TYR A 84 -2.36 -9.92 -2.07
C TYR A 84 -1.12 -9.39 -2.78
N LEU A 85 -0.17 -10.30 -3.05
CA LEU A 85 1.12 -9.97 -3.66
C LEU A 85 1.35 -10.66 -5.03
N SER A 86 0.38 -11.39 -5.57
CA SER A 86 0.54 -12.09 -6.85
C SER A 86 0.91 -11.14 -8.01
N HIS A 87 1.70 -11.61 -8.97
CA HIS A 87 2.22 -10.79 -10.08
C HIS A 87 3.07 -9.60 -9.57
N ASN A 88 4.00 -9.89 -8.66
CA ASN A 88 5.12 -9.02 -8.32
C ASN A 88 6.44 -9.70 -8.71
N LEU A 89 7.57 -9.09 -8.36
CA LEU A 89 8.92 -9.60 -8.58
C LEU A 89 9.46 -10.32 -7.32
N ILE A 90 8.57 -10.98 -6.57
CA ILE A 90 8.91 -11.75 -5.39
C ILE A 90 9.45 -13.09 -5.86
N ARG A 91 10.76 -13.31 -5.69
CA ARG A 91 11.40 -14.59 -5.98
C ARG A 91 11.11 -15.55 -4.82
N ARG A 92 10.91 -16.83 -5.16
CA ARG A 92 10.83 -17.95 -4.20
C ARG A 92 12.13 -18.12 -3.46
#